data_AF-A0A2G6QX65-F1
#
_entry.id   AF-A0A2G6QX65-F1
#
_cell.length_a   1.000
_cell.length_b   1.000
_cell.length_c   1.000
_cell.angle_alpha   90.00
_cell.angle_beta   90.00
_cell.angle_gamma   90.00
#
_symmetry.space_group_name_H-M   'P 1'
#
loop_
_entity.id
_entity.type
_entity.pdbx_description
1 polymer ?
#
loop_
_entity_poly.entity_id
_entity_poly.type
_entity_poly.pdbx_seq_one_letter_code
_entity_poly.pdbx_strand_id
1 'polypeptide(L)'
;MAQEEKDWCTFIGGIAGQAKLVSTHQLGFEGMQVSSDASEKDGLYVADKKTVGGTMVVKATNIEEATMLSKQCPILKIGGTVEVRSIIPM
;
A
#
# COMPACT_ATOMS: atom_id res chain seq x y z
N MET A 1 -14.44 -10.16 -6.27
CA MET A 1 -15.32 -9.52 -5.26
C MET A 1 -15.23 -10.24 -3.91
N ALA A 2 -16.02 -11.29 -3.60
CA ALA A 2 -16.06 -11.87 -2.23
C ALA A 2 -14.75 -12.53 -1.74
N GLN A 3 -13.99 -13.18 -2.62
CA GLN A 3 -12.72 -13.82 -2.24
C GLN A 3 -11.59 -12.80 -2.01
N GLU A 4 -11.55 -11.72 -2.80
CA GLU A 4 -10.54 -10.67 -2.68
C GLU A 4 -10.71 -9.92 -1.36
N GLU A 5 -11.93 -9.54 -1.02
CA GLU A 5 -12.25 -8.91 0.26
C GLU A 5 -11.82 -9.78 1.44
N LYS A 6 -12.09 -11.09 1.37
CA LYS A 6 -11.67 -12.05 2.39
C LYS A 6 -10.15 -12.17 2.49
N ASP A 7 -9.44 -12.18 1.37
CA ASP A 7 -7.98 -12.23 1.32
C ASP A 7 -7.37 -10.98 1.96
N TRP A 8 -7.93 -9.79 1.67
CA TRP A 8 -7.53 -8.53 2.29
C TRP A 8 -7.79 -8.51 3.80
N CYS A 9 -8.98 -8.89 4.24
CA CYS A 9 -9.31 -8.99 5.66
C CYS A 9 -8.39 -9.97 6.40
N THR A 10 -8.07 -11.11 5.79
CA THR A 10 -7.16 -12.11 6.38
C THR A 10 -5.73 -11.56 6.49
N PHE A 11 -5.24 -10.90 5.44
CA PHE A 11 -3.91 -10.31 5.43
C PHE A 11 -3.76 -9.20 6.47
N ILE A 12 -4.68 -8.24 6.47
CA ILE A 12 -4.68 -7.13 7.43
C ILE A 12 -4.86 -7.65 8.86
N GLY A 13 -5.80 -8.59 9.07
CA GLY A 13 -6.04 -9.22 10.36
C GLY A 13 -4.82 -9.99 10.88
N GLY A 14 -4.07 -10.66 10.00
CA GLY A 14 -2.84 -11.37 10.36
C GLY A 14 -1.71 -10.44 10.83
N ILE A 15 -1.59 -9.25 10.23
CA ILE A 15 -0.61 -8.23 10.67
C ILE A 15 -1.08 -7.55 11.96
N ALA A 16 -2.37 -7.23 12.06
CA ALA A 16 -2.97 -6.64 13.25
C ALA A 16 -2.86 -7.56 14.47
N GLY A 17 -3.12 -8.87 14.30
CA GLY A 17 -3.01 -9.88 15.36
C GLY A 17 -1.58 -10.04 15.90
N GLN A 18 -0.56 -9.66 15.13
CA GLN A 18 0.84 -9.59 15.57
C GLN A 18 1.19 -8.26 16.27
N ALA A 19 0.23 -7.36 16.46
CA ALA A 19 0.44 -5.98 16.95
C ALA A 19 1.42 -5.15 16.10
N LYS A 20 1.58 -5.50 14.82
CA LYS A 20 2.47 -4.83 13.88
C LYS A 20 1.77 -3.80 13.02
N LEU A 21 0.45 -3.82 12.90
CA LEU A 21 -0.27 -2.85 12.09
C LEU A 21 -0.30 -1.48 12.79
N VAL A 22 0.13 -0.43 12.10
CA VAL A 22 0.00 0.98 12.56
C VAL A 22 -1.18 1.63 11.86
N SER A 23 -1.24 1.55 10.53
CA SER A 23 -2.33 2.08 9.73
C SER A 23 -2.40 1.40 8.36
N THR A 24 -3.57 1.42 7.73
CA THR A 24 -3.77 0.92 6.37
C THR A 24 -4.92 1.67 5.73
N HIS A 25 -4.77 2.09 4.47
CA HIS A 25 -5.78 2.85 3.74
C HIS A 25 -5.81 2.42 2.28
N GLN A 26 -7.02 2.19 1.77
CA GLN A 26 -7.27 2.12 0.34
C GLN A 26 -7.37 3.55 -0.21
N LEU A 27 -6.73 3.81 -1.35
CA LEU A 27 -6.82 5.10 -2.03
C LEU A 27 -7.95 5.06 -3.06
N GLY A 28 -8.62 6.20 -3.25
CA GLY A 28 -9.63 6.38 -4.28
C GLY A 28 -9.04 6.43 -5.70
N PHE A 29 -9.90 6.34 -6.70
CA PHE A 29 -9.52 6.44 -8.11
C PHE A 29 -9.58 7.87 -8.67
N GLU A 30 -10.01 8.82 -7.84
CA GLU A 30 -10.06 10.24 -8.14
C GLU A 30 -8.94 10.97 -7.41
N GLY A 31 -8.34 11.97 -8.05
CA GLY A 31 -7.28 12.77 -7.45
C GLY A 31 -6.80 13.89 -8.37
N MET A 32 -6.06 14.83 -7.78
CA MET A 32 -5.43 15.95 -8.47
C MET A 32 -3.91 15.84 -8.31
N GLN A 33 -3.17 15.99 -9.39
CA GLN A 33 -1.73 16.14 -9.38
C GLN A 33 -1.35 17.61 -9.29
N VAL A 34 -0.38 17.93 -8.44
CA VAL A 34 0.19 19.28 -8.32
C VAL A 34 1.66 19.23 -8.69
N SER A 35 2.05 20.05 -9.66
CA SER A 35 3.44 20.14 -10.14
C SER A 35 4.25 21.18 -9.36
N SER A 36 5.57 21.23 -9.57
CA SER A 36 6.46 22.18 -8.88
C SER A 36 6.19 23.65 -9.19
N ASP A 37 5.54 23.94 -10.32
CA ASP A 37 5.07 25.27 -10.71
C ASP A 37 3.66 25.60 -10.20
N ALA A 38 3.13 24.77 -9.28
CA ALA A 38 1.77 24.84 -8.75
C ALA A 38 0.66 24.63 -9.79
N SER A 39 0.98 24.12 -10.98
CA SER A 39 -0.06 23.71 -11.94
C SER A 39 -0.76 22.44 -11.49
N GLU A 40 -2.07 22.39 -11.74
CA GLU A 40 -2.93 21.27 -11.40
C GLU A 40 -3.27 20.44 -12.64
N LYS A 41 -3.32 19.12 -12.46
CA LYS A 41 -3.74 18.18 -13.50
C LYS A 41 -4.69 17.14 -12.91
N ASP A 42 -5.86 17.03 -13.53
CA ASP A 42 -6.85 16.02 -13.16
C ASP A 42 -6.33 14.59 -13.37
N GLY A 43 -6.60 13.74 -12.39
CA GLY A 43 -6.25 12.33 -12.38
C GLY A 43 -5.05 11.97 -11.51
N LEU A 44 -4.82 10.66 -11.37
CA LEU A 44 -3.74 10.10 -10.58
C LEU A 44 -2.40 10.11 -11.31
N TYR A 45 -1.31 10.14 -10.55
CA TYR A 45 0.01 9.89 -11.10
C TYR A 45 0.12 8.42 -11.54
N VAL A 46 0.38 8.20 -12.83
CA VAL A 46 0.54 6.87 -13.42
C VAL A 46 1.95 6.74 -13.98
N ALA A 47 2.72 5.80 -13.45
CA ALA A 47 4.03 5.42 -13.97
C ALA A 47 3.98 3.96 -14.43
N ASP A 48 4.47 3.68 -15.64
CA ASP A 48 4.49 2.32 -16.22
C ASP A 48 3.14 1.59 -16.18
N LYS A 49 2.05 2.34 -16.45
CA LYS A 49 0.65 1.86 -16.37
C LYS A 49 0.24 1.37 -14.98
N LYS A 50 0.92 1.83 -13.94
CA LYS A 50 0.63 1.53 -12.53
C LYS A 50 0.40 2.83 -11.76
N THR A 51 -0.45 2.74 -10.74
CA THR A 51 -0.69 3.81 -9.76
C THR A 51 -0.74 3.22 -8.36
N VAL A 52 -0.55 4.04 -7.35
CA VAL A 52 -0.65 3.62 -5.94
C VAL A 52 -2.13 3.50 -5.59
N GLY A 53 -2.57 2.27 -5.27
CA GLY A 53 -3.96 2.00 -4.90
C GLY A 53 -4.21 1.93 -3.39
N GLY A 54 -3.16 1.93 -2.57
CA GLY A 54 -3.27 1.77 -1.13
C GLY A 54 -1.94 1.95 -0.43
N THR A 55 -2.00 2.24 0.87
CA THR A 55 -0.81 2.38 1.71
C THR A 55 -1.00 1.62 3.02
N MET A 56 0.10 1.15 3.58
CA MET A 56 0.11 0.46 4.87
C MET A 56 1.38 0.82 5.62
N VAL A 57 1.21 1.13 6.91
CA VAL A 57 2.32 1.33 7.84
C VAL A 57 2.33 0.18 8.82
N VAL A 58 3.48 -0.48 8.92
CA VAL A 58 3.69 -1.60 9.83
C VAL A 58 4.93 -1.38 10.69
N LYS A 59 4.91 -1.93 11.90
CA LYS A 59 6.08 -2.08 12.76
C LYS A 59 6.82 -3.34 12.33
N ALA A 60 8.11 -3.20 12.04
CA ALA A 60 9.02 -4.28 11.76
C ALA A 60 10.38 -3.94 12.36
N THR A 61 11.15 -4.96 12.73
CA THR A 61 12.48 -4.83 13.30
C THR A 61 13.48 -4.34 12.25
N ASN A 62 13.28 -4.74 10.99
CA ASN A 62 14.12 -4.42 9.86
C ASN A 62 13.36 -4.51 8.53
N ILE A 63 14.01 -4.13 7.44
CA ILE A 63 13.40 -4.13 6.10
C ILE A 63 13.11 -5.53 5.59
N GLU A 64 13.89 -6.53 6.01
CA GLU A 64 13.70 -7.93 5.66
C GLU A 64 12.38 -8.45 6.23
N GLU A 65 12.08 -8.15 7.49
CA GLU A 65 10.82 -8.51 8.14
C GLU A 65 9.62 -7.84 7.47
N ALA A 66 9.70 -6.53 7.20
CA ALA A 66 8.65 -5.82 6.49
C ALA A 66 8.41 -6.40 5.08
N THR A 67 9.50 -6.81 4.41
CA THR A 67 9.46 -7.46 3.09
C THR A 67 8.86 -8.86 3.16
N MET A 68 9.12 -9.62 4.22
CA MET A 68 8.48 -10.93 4.41
C MET A 68 6.97 -10.79 4.62
N LEU A 69 6.53 -9.80 5.39
CA LEU A 69 5.11 -9.49 5.57
C LEU A 69 4.47 -9.08 4.24
N SER A 70 5.13 -8.23 3.44
CA SER A 70 4.58 -7.72 2.18
C SER A 70 4.37 -8.80 1.11
N LYS A 71 5.14 -9.89 1.14
CA LYS A 71 4.99 -11.04 0.22
C LYS A 71 3.63 -11.74 0.33
N GLN A 72 2.90 -11.56 1.43
CA GLN A 72 1.56 -12.12 1.61
C GLN A 72 0.45 -11.16 1.12
N CYS A 73 0.79 -9.99 0.60
CA CYS A 73 -0.18 -9.00 0.16
C CYS A 73 -1.04 -9.53 -1.00
N PRO A 74 -2.38 -9.48 -0.90
CA PRO A 74 -3.27 -10.00 -1.95
C PRO A 74 -3.07 -9.35 -3.32
N ILE A 75 -2.56 -8.11 -3.38
CA ILE A 75 -2.30 -7.39 -4.64
C ILE A 75 -1.33 -8.16 -5.56
N LEU A 76 -0.44 -8.97 -5.00
CA LEU A 76 0.54 -9.75 -5.75
C LEU A 76 -0.13 -10.87 -6.57
N LYS A 77 -1.31 -11.36 -6.15
CA LYS A 77 -2.07 -12.41 -6.86
C LYS A 77 -2.68 -11.91 -8.17
N ILE A 78 -2.86 -10.60 -8.31
CA ILE A 78 -3.46 -9.96 -9.49
C ILE A 78 -2.41 -9.21 -10.35
N GLY A 79 -1.13 -9.49 -10.14
CA GLY A 79 -0.03 -8.89 -10.91
C GLY A 79 0.36 -7.47 -10.49
N GLY A 80 -0.17 -6.99 -9.35
CA GLY A 80 0.29 -5.74 -8.75
C GLY A 80 1.65 -5.90 -8.08
N THR A 81 2.12 -4.80 -7.47
CA THR A 81 3.43 -4.72 -6.82
C THR A 81 3.31 -4.07 -5.46
N VAL A 82 4.24 -4.39 -4.56
CA VAL A 82 4.38 -3.72 -3.27
C VAL A 82 5.79 -3.15 -3.16
N GLU A 83 5.88 -1.86 -2.84
CA GLU A 83 7.14 -1.19 -2.52
C GLU A 83 7.26 -1.11 -0.99
N VAL A 84 8.41 -1.50 -0.43
CA VAL A 84 8.66 -1.50 1.02
C VAL A 84 9.75 -0.49 1.32
N ARG A 85 9.45 0.47 2.19
CA ARG A 85 10.35 1.55 2.57
C ARG A 85 10.30 1.80 4.08
N SER A 86 11.44 2.19 4.64
CA SER A 86 11.50 2.70 6.01
C SER A 86 10.89 4.10 6.09
N ILE A 87 10.21 4.38 7.20
CA ILE A 87 9.75 5.74 7.52
C ILE A 87 10.86 6.43 8.30
N ILE A 88 11.29 7.58 7.82
CA ILE A 88 12.21 8.47 8.55
C ILE A 88 11.32 9.40 9.39
N PRO A 89 11.40 9.35 10.73
CA PRO A 89 10.64 10.26 11.58
C PRO A 89 11.07 11.69 11.31
N MET A 90 10.11 12.61 11.26
CA MET A 90 10.31 14.04 11.12
C MET A 90 10.17 14.72 12.49
#